data_AF-M7ZY20-F1
#
_entry.id   AF-M7ZY20-F1
#
_cell.length_a   1.000
_cell.length_b   1.000
_cell.length_c   1.000
_cell.angle_alpha   90.00
_cell.angle_beta   90.00
_cell.angle_gamma   90.00
#
_symmetry.space_group_name_H-M   'P 1'
#
loop_
_entity.id
_entity.type
_entity.pdbx_description
1 polymer ?
#
loop_
_entity_poly.entity_id
_entity_poly.type
_entity_poly.pdbx_seq_one_letter_code
_entity_poly.pdbx_strand_id
1 'polypeptide(L)'
;MVSVLDLDVLFYPCPQKGPTFRPKVLEMGGKKQFPYMVDPNTGVAMYESDAIIKYLADTYGDGTVPIMLSLGLFTTITAGLAMIWRVWKGSSYTVSKLPPQPIEIWAYEGSPFCKLAREALVELELPHLLHSCARGSPKRQEIFKKHGIFQVWKLVIHADAKPLHSHGLVAPYIEDPNTGVKMFESAEIIEYLRATYSLYPQYQNL
;
A
#
# COMPACT_ATOMS: atom_id res chain seq x y z
N MET A 1 10.35 -4.18 1.78
CA MET A 1 10.70 -5.04 2.95
C MET A 1 9.45 -5.54 3.65
N VAL A 2 8.46 -4.67 3.86
CA VAL A 2 7.15 -5.03 4.44
C VAL A 2 6.53 -6.24 3.75
N SER A 3 6.51 -6.26 2.41
CA SER A 3 5.97 -7.40 1.65
C SER A 3 6.83 -8.66 1.67
N VAL A 4 8.12 -8.54 1.98
CA VAL A 4 9.04 -9.69 2.06
C VAL A 4 8.80 -10.45 3.37
N LEU A 5 8.59 -9.70 4.45
CA LEU A 5 8.32 -10.23 5.79
C LEU A 5 6.83 -10.47 6.07
N ASP A 6 5.99 -10.19 5.07
CA ASP A 6 4.53 -10.29 5.16
C ASP A 6 3.89 -9.53 6.33
N LEU A 7 4.48 -8.38 6.68
CA LEU A 7 4.06 -7.53 7.79
C LEU A 7 2.84 -6.70 7.44
N ASP A 8 1.98 -6.48 8.45
CA ASP A 8 0.88 -5.52 8.36
C ASP A 8 1.33 -4.18 8.92
N VAL A 9 1.08 -3.11 8.16
CA VAL A 9 1.60 -1.77 8.48
C VAL A 9 0.52 -0.73 8.33
N LEU A 10 0.33 0.06 9.39
CA LEU A 10 -0.53 1.24 9.36
C LEU A 10 0.25 2.41 8.77
N PHE A 11 -0.13 2.81 7.56
CA PHE A 11 0.46 3.94 6.87
C PHE A 11 -0.27 5.24 7.17
N TYR A 12 0.51 6.28 7.47
CA TYR A 12 0.07 7.67 7.51
C TYR A 12 0.71 8.42 6.34
N PRO A 13 0.02 8.54 5.19
CA PRO A 13 0.62 9.13 4.01
C PRO A 13 1.03 10.58 4.24
N CYS A 14 2.18 10.96 3.68
CA CYS A 14 2.73 12.31 3.83
C CYS A 14 3.06 12.91 2.45
N PRO A 15 2.09 13.01 1.52
CA PRO A 15 2.35 13.58 0.19
C PRO A 15 2.89 15.02 0.31
N GLN A 16 3.55 15.52 -0.73
CA GLN A 16 3.96 16.90 -0.79
C GLN A 16 2.75 17.81 -0.61
N LYS A 17 2.90 18.86 0.21
CA LYS A 17 1.83 19.82 0.58
C LYS A 17 0.69 19.22 1.42
N GLY A 18 0.80 17.98 1.89
CA GLY A 18 -0.16 17.36 2.82
C GLY A 18 -0.20 18.10 4.17
N PRO A 19 -1.36 18.58 4.63
CA PRO A 19 -1.49 19.34 5.88
C PRO A 19 -1.52 18.47 7.14
N THR A 20 -1.87 17.18 7.03
CA THR A 20 -2.35 16.40 8.19
C THR A 20 -1.23 15.70 8.95
N PHE A 21 -0.43 14.87 8.26
CA PHE A 21 0.53 13.98 8.95
C PHE A 21 1.96 14.51 8.96
N ARG A 22 2.30 15.41 8.04
CA ARG A 22 3.64 16.03 7.99
C ARG A 22 4.00 16.80 9.28
N PRO A 23 3.09 17.57 9.92
CA PRO A 23 3.37 18.22 11.20
C PRO A 23 3.58 17.22 12.34
N LYS A 24 2.81 16.12 12.37
CA LYS A 24 2.92 15.09 13.41
C LYS A 24 4.30 14.44 13.46
N VAL A 25 4.94 14.22 12.31
CA VAL A 25 6.32 13.68 12.28
C VAL A 25 7.33 14.66 12.89
N LEU A 26 7.11 15.96 12.75
CA LEU A 26 7.94 16.96 13.44
C LEU A 26 7.76 16.90 14.95
N GLU A 27 6.53 16.71 15.42
CA GLU A 27 6.23 16.58 16.85
C GLU A 27 6.82 15.30 17.46
N MET A 28 6.74 14.17 16.74
CA MET A 28 7.18 12.87 17.24
C MET A 28 8.69 12.64 17.12
N GLY A 29 9.30 12.99 15.98
CA GLY A 29 10.70 12.69 15.70
C GLY A 29 11.60 13.93 15.57
N GLY A 30 11.05 15.13 15.71
CA GLY A 30 11.81 16.38 15.75
C GLY A 30 12.27 16.92 14.39
N LYS A 31 12.05 16.17 13.29
CA LYS A 31 12.45 16.59 11.92
C LYS A 31 11.41 16.20 10.88
N LYS A 32 11.23 17.03 9.84
CA LYS A 32 10.37 16.74 8.67
C LYS A 32 11.07 15.82 7.66
N GLN A 33 11.50 14.65 8.13
CA GLN A 33 12.16 13.62 7.32
C GLN A 33 11.24 12.41 7.19
N PHE A 34 11.22 11.79 6.00
CA PHE A 34 10.33 10.67 5.68
C PHE A 34 11.11 9.61 4.89
N PRO A 35 10.87 8.31 5.10
CA PRO A 35 9.90 7.74 6.03
C PRO A 35 10.31 7.88 7.51
N TYR A 36 9.32 7.86 8.40
CA TYR A 36 9.48 7.75 9.85
C TYR A 36 8.68 6.53 10.31
N MET A 37 9.34 5.58 10.96
CA MET A 37 8.74 4.32 11.40
C MET A 37 8.63 4.32 12.92
N VAL A 38 7.50 3.84 13.43
CA VAL A 38 7.29 3.53 14.85
C VAL A 38 6.86 2.08 14.95
N ASP A 39 7.57 1.31 15.76
CA ASP A 39 7.24 -0.08 16.06
C ASP A 39 6.64 -0.18 17.47
N PRO A 40 5.33 -0.47 17.60
CA PRO A 40 4.69 -0.58 18.91
C PRO A 40 5.12 -1.82 19.70
N ASN A 41 5.65 -2.86 19.05
CA ASN A 41 6.03 -4.11 19.74
C ASN A 41 7.32 -3.93 20.55
N THR A 42 8.24 -3.10 20.05
CA THR A 42 9.55 -2.86 20.67
C THR A 42 9.69 -1.45 21.24
N GLY A 43 8.78 -0.54 20.89
CA GLY A 43 8.85 0.88 21.23
C GLY A 43 9.87 1.68 20.41
N VAL A 44 10.48 1.06 19.40
CA VAL A 44 11.50 1.71 18.57
C VAL A 44 10.86 2.71 17.60
N ALA A 45 11.44 3.90 17.50
CA ALA A 45 11.10 4.88 16.49
C ALA A 45 12.36 5.38 15.77
N MET A 46 12.34 5.42 14.43
CA MET A 46 13.52 5.76 13.65
C MET A 46 13.22 6.37 12.28
N TYR A 47 14.23 7.06 11.75
CA TYR A 47 14.28 7.61 10.39
C TYR A 47 15.16 6.73 9.50
N GLU A 48 15.33 7.17 8.24
CA GLU A 48 16.17 6.58 7.19
C GLU A 48 15.66 5.22 6.70
N SER A 49 15.33 5.15 5.40
CA SER A 49 14.77 3.93 4.80
C SER A 49 15.70 2.73 4.95
N ASP A 50 17.01 2.91 4.81
CA ASP A 50 17.98 1.81 4.88
C ASP A 50 18.11 1.27 6.30
N ALA A 51 18.06 2.16 7.31
CA ALA A 51 18.07 1.78 8.72
C ALA A 51 16.79 1.03 9.10
N ILE A 52 15.63 1.52 8.64
CA ILE A 52 14.33 0.87 8.81
C ILE A 52 14.33 -0.53 8.18
N ILE A 53 14.81 -0.66 6.94
CA ILE A 53 14.88 -1.94 6.23
C ILE A 53 15.75 -2.94 7.01
N LYS A 54 16.92 -2.49 7.47
CA LYS A 54 17.82 -3.32 8.27
C LYS A 54 17.18 -3.75 9.59
N TYR A 55 16.59 -2.80 10.33
CA TYR A 55 15.88 -3.08 11.58
C TYR A 55 14.78 -4.13 11.41
N LEU A 56 13.97 -4.01 10.34
CA LEU A 56 12.91 -4.97 10.06
C LEU A 56 13.46 -6.36 9.73
N ALA A 57 14.54 -6.44 8.95
CA ALA A 57 15.20 -7.71 8.64
C ALA A 57 15.77 -8.37 9.92
N ASP A 58 16.43 -7.59 10.78
CA ASP A 58 17.05 -8.08 12.01
C ASP A 58 16.02 -8.49 13.07
N THR A 59 14.89 -7.79 13.16
CA THR A 59 13.88 -7.98 14.21
C THR A 59 12.81 -9.00 13.84
N TYR A 60 12.34 -8.99 12.59
CA TYR A 60 11.21 -9.79 12.12
C TYR A 60 11.58 -10.79 11.02
N GLY A 61 12.80 -10.74 10.51
CA GLY A 61 13.32 -11.63 9.48
C GLY A 61 14.48 -12.49 9.96
N ASP A 62 15.33 -12.88 9.02
CA ASP A 62 16.56 -13.65 9.24
C ASP A 62 17.82 -12.78 9.24
N GLY A 63 17.66 -11.45 9.33
CA GLY A 63 18.74 -10.47 9.21
C GLY A 63 19.21 -10.23 7.77
N THR A 64 18.64 -10.91 6.77
CA THR A 64 19.03 -10.70 5.37
C THR A 64 18.20 -9.60 4.72
N VAL A 65 18.88 -8.67 4.05
CA VAL A 65 18.24 -7.65 3.23
C VAL A 65 18.37 -8.05 1.76
N PRO A 66 17.25 -8.14 1.01
CA PRO A 66 17.31 -8.41 -0.42
C PRO A 66 18.21 -7.39 -1.13
N ILE A 67 19.09 -7.85 -2.01
CA ILE A 67 20.11 -6.98 -2.63
C ILE A 67 19.50 -5.76 -3.30
N MET A 68 18.34 -5.91 -3.96
CA MET A 68 17.60 -4.82 -4.60
C MET A 68 17.16 -3.71 -3.62
N LEU A 69 17.02 -4.03 -2.33
CA LEU A 69 16.68 -3.08 -1.27
C LEU A 69 17.92 -2.52 -0.55
N SER A 70 19.10 -3.11 -0.75
CA SER A 70 20.35 -2.72 -0.10
C SER A 70 21.22 -1.79 -0.95
N LEU A 71 20.77 -1.37 -2.14
CA LEU A 71 21.54 -0.54 -3.09
C LEU A 71 21.59 0.96 -2.71
N GLY A 72 20.89 1.38 -1.64
CA GLY A 72 20.93 2.73 -1.08
C GLY A 72 20.64 3.82 -2.11
N LEU A 73 21.56 4.78 -2.27
CA LEU A 73 21.41 5.94 -3.16
C LEU A 73 21.10 5.58 -4.62
N PHE A 74 21.57 4.42 -5.12
CA PHE A 74 21.22 3.96 -6.47
C PHE A 74 19.73 3.65 -6.60
N THR A 75 19.12 3.07 -5.56
CA THR A 75 17.66 2.86 -5.50
C THR A 75 16.94 4.20 -5.49
N THR A 76 17.44 5.19 -4.73
CA THR A 76 16.83 6.53 -4.68
C THR A 76 16.85 7.21 -6.05
N ILE A 77 17.98 7.17 -6.76
CA ILE A 77 18.12 7.79 -8.09
C ILE A 77 17.22 7.10 -9.12
N THR A 78 17.24 5.77 -9.18
CA THR A 78 16.46 5.00 -10.15
C THR A 78 14.96 5.12 -9.89
N ALA A 79 14.53 5.13 -8.62
CA ALA A 79 13.15 5.41 -8.25
C ALA A 79 12.73 6.82 -8.67
N GLY A 80 13.60 7.83 -8.48
CA GLY A 80 13.37 9.20 -8.94
C GLY A 80 13.15 9.29 -10.46
N LEU A 81 13.98 8.61 -11.25
CA LEU A 81 13.82 8.55 -12.72
C LEU A 81 12.51 7.86 -13.14
N ALA A 82 12.11 6.79 -12.46
CA ALA A 82 10.85 6.10 -12.73
C ALA A 82 9.62 7.00 -12.48
N MET A 83 9.71 7.98 -11.56
CA MET A 83 8.62 8.91 -11.27
C MET A 83 8.39 9.93 -12.40
N ILE A 84 9.43 10.28 -13.17
CA ILE A 84 9.32 11.21 -14.30
C ILE A 84 8.31 10.70 -15.33
N TRP A 85 8.42 9.43 -15.70
CA TRP A 85 7.51 8.77 -16.65
C TRP A 85 6.08 8.63 -16.16
N ARG A 86 5.84 8.88 -14.86
CA ARG A 86 4.53 8.76 -14.22
C ARG A 86 3.96 10.10 -13.78
N VAL A 87 4.52 11.20 -14.29
CA VAL A 87 4.05 12.57 -14.05
C VAL A 87 3.88 12.85 -12.55
N TRP A 88 4.79 12.32 -11.73
CA TRP A 88 4.77 12.50 -10.28
C TRP A 88 3.49 12.01 -9.56
N LYS A 89 2.65 11.17 -10.19
CA LYS A 89 1.48 10.57 -9.52
C LYS A 89 1.87 9.91 -8.20
N GLY A 90 1.04 10.08 -7.17
CA GLY A 90 1.34 9.66 -5.80
C GLY A 90 2.20 10.62 -4.99
N SER A 91 2.66 11.74 -5.55
CA SER A 91 3.62 12.63 -4.87
C SER A 91 2.99 13.86 -4.22
N SER A 92 1.86 14.36 -4.73
CA SER A 92 1.25 15.62 -4.28
C SER A 92 -0.12 15.39 -3.67
N TYR A 93 -0.42 16.16 -2.63
CA TYR A 93 -1.70 16.14 -1.94
C TYR A 93 -2.83 16.64 -2.84
N THR A 94 -3.98 15.98 -2.75
CA THR A 94 -5.28 16.48 -3.19
C THR A 94 -6.18 16.67 -1.99
N VAL A 95 -6.85 17.82 -1.93
CA VAL A 95 -7.78 18.17 -0.85
C VAL A 95 -8.85 17.09 -0.65
N SER A 96 -8.86 16.49 0.53
CA SER A 96 -9.73 15.39 0.89
C SER A 96 -10.35 15.56 2.29
N LYS A 97 -11.35 14.72 2.59
CA LYS A 97 -11.89 14.53 3.93
C LYS A 97 -11.14 13.39 4.60
N LEU A 98 -10.67 13.61 5.83
CA LEU A 98 -10.01 12.57 6.61
C LEU A 98 -11.04 11.56 7.15
N PRO A 99 -10.85 10.25 6.93
CA PRO A 99 -11.73 9.24 7.50
C PRO A 99 -11.49 9.10 9.01
N PRO A 100 -12.54 8.84 9.81
CA PRO A 100 -12.39 8.55 11.24
C PRO A 100 -11.57 7.29 11.55
N GLN A 101 -11.73 6.24 10.73
CA GLN A 101 -11.01 4.97 10.86
C GLN A 101 -10.14 4.72 9.62
N PRO A 102 -8.95 4.10 9.79
CA PRO A 102 -8.08 3.80 8.67
C PRO A 102 -8.74 2.78 7.72
N ILE A 103 -8.51 2.96 6.42
CA ILE A 103 -9.01 2.03 5.39
C ILE A 103 -8.13 0.78 5.39
N GLU A 104 -8.71 -0.41 5.31
CA GLU A 104 -7.95 -1.65 5.19
C GLU A 104 -7.70 -1.96 3.72
N ILE A 105 -6.44 -2.26 3.37
CA ILE A 105 -6.04 -2.61 2.01
C ILE A 105 -5.17 -3.86 2.01
N TRP A 106 -5.56 -4.87 1.24
CA TRP A 106 -4.76 -6.04 0.95
C TRP A 106 -4.00 -5.81 -0.34
N ALA A 107 -2.69 -5.60 -0.22
CA ALA A 107 -1.82 -5.28 -1.33
C ALA A 107 -0.37 -5.66 -1.02
N TYR A 108 0.50 -5.56 -2.02
CA TYR A 108 1.94 -5.75 -1.83
C TYR A 108 2.75 -4.81 -2.73
N GLU A 109 4.00 -4.54 -2.35
CA GLU A 109 4.84 -3.49 -2.93
C GLU A 109 5.06 -3.68 -4.44
N GLY A 110 5.29 -4.92 -4.88
CA GLY A 110 5.71 -5.26 -6.25
C GLY A 110 4.60 -5.31 -7.33
N SER A 111 3.31 -5.14 -6.98
CA SER A 111 2.23 -5.15 -7.98
C SER A 111 1.96 -3.75 -8.55
N PRO A 112 1.90 -3.57 -9.88
CA PRO A 112 1.56 -2.29 -10.49
C PRO A 112 0.13 -1.85 -10.16
N PHE A 113 -0.83 -2.78 -10.09
CA PHE A 113 -2.23 -2.47 -9.74
C PHE A 113 -2.36 -2.01 -8.29
N CYS A 114 -1.64 -2.67 -7.37
CA CYS A 114 -1.57 -2.24 -5.98
C CYS A 114 -0.91 -0.87 -5.84
N LYS A 115 0.09 -0.57 -6.67
CA LYS A 115 0.74 0.75 -6.68
C LYS A 115 -0.26 1.86 -7.03
N LEU A 116 -1.10 1.66 -8.05
CA LEU A 116 -2.12 2.65 -8.45
C LEU A 116 -3.13 2.93 -7.33
N ALA A 117 -3.64 1.89 -6.66
CA ALA A 117 -4.56 2.06 -5.52
C ALA A 117 -3.89 2.79 -4.35
N ARG A 118 -2.64 2.43 -4.01
CA ARG A 118 -1.87 3.12 -2.96
C ARG A 118 -1.58 4.58 -3.31
N GLU A 119 -1.34 4.90 -4.57
CA GLU A 119 -1.15 6.30 -4.99
C GLU A 119 -2.39 7.13 -4.73
N ALA A 120 -3.59 6.62 -5.01
CA ALA A 120 -4.82 7.32 -4.67
C ALA A 120 -4.98 7.54 -3.16
N LEU A 121 -4.68 6.51 -2.34
CA LEU A 121 -4.67 6.64 -0.88
C LEU A 121 -3.65 7.69 -0.40
N VAL A 122 -2.46 7.75 -1.03
CA VAL A 122 -1.41 8.71 -0.68
C VAL A 122 -1.77 10.12 -1.10
N GLU A 123 -2.26 10.32 -2.32
CA GLU A 123 -2.68 11.63 -2.84
C GLU A 123 -3.79 12.24 -2.00
N LEU A 124 -4.75 11.42 -1.56
CA LEU A 124 -5.86 11.83 -0.70
C LEU A 124 -5.49 11.87 0.79
N GLU A 125 -4.22 11.63 1.15
CA GLU A 125 -3.74 11.61 2.53
C GLU A 125 -4.58 10.69 3.45
N LEU A 126 -5.04 9.54 2.94
CA LEU A 126 -5.91 8.63 3.67
C LEU A 126 -5.08 7.61 4.48
N PRO A 127 -5.21 7.59 5.83
CA PRO A 127 -4.56 6.58 6.64
C PRO A 127 -5.11 5.20 6.29
N HIS A 128 -4.23 4.22 6.14
CA HIS A 128 -4.64 2.88 5.73
C HIS A 128 -3.77 1.78 6.34
N LEU A 129 -4.43 0.71 6.76
CA LEU A 129 -3.78 -0.52 7.20
C LEU A 129 -3.49 -1.39 5.98
N LEU A 130 -2.22 -1.49 5.61
CA LEU A 130 -1.78 -2.39 4.56
C LEU A 130 -1.62 -3.79 5.15
N HIS A 131 -2.46 -4.71 4.71
CA HIS A 131 -2.24 -6.14 4.88
C HIS A 131 -1.38 -6.65 3.73
N SER A 132 -0.13 -7.01 4.03
CA SER A 132 0.74 -7.59 3.00
C SER A 132 0.14 -8.90 2.50
N CYS A 133 0.03 -9.05 1.19
CA CYS A 133 -0.45 -10.27 0.55
C CYS A 133 0.39 -10.63 -0.69
N ALA A 134 1.71 -10.63 -0.52
CA ALA A 134 2.64 -10.98 -1.58
C ALA A 134 2.38 -12.40 -2.12
N ARG A 135 2.88 -12.70 -3.33
CA ARG A 135 2.70 -14.02 -3.94
C ARG A 135 3.34 -15.08 -3.06
N GLY A 136 2.55 -16.05 -2.59
CA GLY A 136 2.99 -17.08 -1.63
C GLY A 136 2.60 -16.82 -0.18
N SER A 137 2.08 -15.64 0.16
CA SER A 137 1.58 -15.35 1.51
C SER A 137 0.36 -16.22 1.87
N PRO A 138 0.29 -16.78 3.09
CA PRO A 138 -0.89 -17.47 3.61
C PRO A 138 -2.14 -16.59 3.66
N LYS A 139 -1.99 -15.27 3.87
CA LYS A 139 -3.09 -14.30 3.95
C LYS A 139 -3.93 -14.27 2.68
N ARG A 140 -3.33 -14.56 1.52
CA ARG A 140 -4.08 -14.73 0.26
C ARG A 140 -5.14 -15.82 0.35
N GLN A 141 -4.86 -16.91 1.05
CA GLN A 141 -5.80 -18.01 1.24
C GLN A 141 -6.92 -17.63 2.21
N GLU A 142 -6.62 -16.85 3.23
CA GLU A 142 -7.62 -16.36 4.19
C GLU A 142 -8.64 -15.45 3.52
N ILE A 143 -8.17 -14.50 2.71
CA ILE A 143 -9.04 -13.58 1.96
C ILE A 143 -9.84 -14.38 0.92
N PHE A 144 -9.21 -15.36 0.25
CA PHE A 144 -9.90 -16.26 -0.68
C PHE A 144 -11.01 -17.07 0.02
N LYS A 145 -10.77 -17.55 1.25
CA LYS A 145 -11.79 -18.25 2.05
C LYS A 145 -12.91 -17.31 2.51
N LYS A 146 -12.57 -16.06 2.85
CA LYS A 146 -13.52 -15.06 3.37
C LYS A 146 -14.44 -14.51 2.27
N HIS A 147 -13.93 -14.29 1.06
CA HIS A 147 -14.62 -13.55 -0.02
C HIS A 147 -14.84 -14.33 -1.32
N GLY A 148 -14.29 -15.55 -1.44
CA GLY A 148 -14.49 -16.43 -2.60
C GLY A 148 -13.63 -16.12 -3.83
N ILE A 149 -13.88 -16.85 -4.92
CA ILE A 149 -13.26 -16.65 -6.24
C ILE A 149 -13.89 -15.42 -6.89
N PHE A 150 -13.13 -14.35 -7.08
CA PHE A 150 -13.57 -13.22 -7.90
C PHE A 150 -12.58 -12.98 -9.07
N GLN A 151 -13.08 -13.36 -10.25
CA GLN A 151 -12.60 -13.12 -11.63
C GLN A 151 -11.18 -13.59 -11.99
N VAL A 152 -11.07 -14.77 -12.61
CA VAL A 152 -10.72 -14.94 -14.04
C VAL A 152 -11.20 -16.32 -14.48
N TRP A 153 -12.38 -16.43 -15.10
CA TRP A 153 -12.57 -17.09 -16.41
C TRP A 153 -14.04 -17.01 -16.86
N LYS A 154 -14.33 -16.10 -17.79
CA LYS A 154 -15.38 -16.31 -18.78
C LYS A 154 -14.73 -17.01 -19.96
N LEU A 155 -14.55 -18.32 -19.86
CA LEU A 155 -14.45 -19.22 -21.01
C LEU A 155 -14.79 -20.63 -20.51
N VAL A 156 -14.87 -21.58 -21.42
CA VAL A 156 -15.60 -22.84 -21.33
C VAL A 156 -14.86 -23.93 -20.53
N ILE A 157 -15.36 -24.33 -19.36
CA ILE A 157 -14.87 -25.55 -18.69
C ILE A 157 -15.80 -26.73 -18.99
N HIS A 158 -15.29 -27.63 -19.84
CA HIS A 158 -15.68 -29.03 -19.87
C HIS A 158 -15.45 -29.63 -18.47
N ALA A 159 -16.37 -30.50 -18.03
CA ALA A 159 -16.50 -30.96 -16.65
C ALA A 159 -15.29 -31.73 -16.05
N ASP A 160 -14.25 -32.03 -16.84
CA ASP A 160 -13.19 -32.97 -16.45
C ASP A 160 -11.77 -32.38 -16.37
N ALA A 161 -11.62 -31.05 -16.43
CA ALA A 161 -10.32 -30.41 -16.26
C ALA A 161 -9.94 -30.28 -14.78
N LYS A 162 -8.91 -31.03 -14.34
CA LYS A 162 -8.26 -30.81 -13.03
C LYS A 162 -7.88 -29.33 -12.88
N PRO A 163 -8.19 -28.67 -11.74
CA PRO A 163 -7.88 -27.25 -11.54
C PRO A 163 -6.37 -27.03 -11.61
N LEU A 164 -5.93 -26.48 -12.73
CA LEU A 164 -4.54 -26.12 -12.98
C LEU A 164 -4.21 -24.92 -12.09
N HIS A 165 -3.48 -25.17 -11.00
CA HIS A 165 -2.89 -24.19 -10.08
C HIS A 165 -3.83 -23.07 -9.59
N SER A 166 -4.34 -23.21 -8.36
CA SER A 166 -4.81 -22.13 -7.46
C SER A 166 -4.81 -20.71 -8.08
N HIS A 167 -5.92 -20.33 -8.71
CA HIS A 167 -6.11 -18.96 -9.19
C HIS A 167 -6.37 -18.08 -7.96
N GLY A 168 -5.26 -17.65 -7.36
CA GLY A 168 -5.23 -16.93 -6.09
C GLY A 168 -5.76 -15.51 -6.22
N LEU A 169 -6.11 -14.95 -5.06
CA LEU A 169 -6.57 -13.58 -4.87
C LEU A 169 -5.95 -12.56 -5.85
N VAL A 170 -6.79 -11.78 -6.51
CA VAL A 170 -6.38 -10.61 -7.28
C VAL A 170 -6.23 -9.44 -6.30
N ALA A 171 -5.01 -8.95 -6.12
CA ALA A 171 -4.73 -7.75 -5.34
C ALA A 171 -4.62 -6.56 -6.30
N PRO A 172 -5.15 -5.37 -5.96
CA PRO A 172 -5.56 -4.92 -4.63
C PRO A 172 -7.02 -5.23 -4.26
N TYR A 173 -7.28 -5.29 -2.95
CA TYR A 173 -8.62 -5.37 -2.34
C TYR A 173 -8.70 -4.38 -1.18
N ILE A 174 -9.84 -3.71 -0.99
CA ILE A 174 -10.05 -2.78 0.12
C ILE A 174 -11.30 -3.15 0.94
N GLU A 175 -11.24 -2.88 2.24
CA GLU A 175 -12.40 -2.78 3.13
C GLU A 175 -12.38 -1.38 3.76
N ASP A 176 -13.43 -0.60 3.54
CA ASP A 176 -13.61 0.72 4.15
C ASP A 176 -14.57 0.62 5.34
N PRO A 177 -14.07 0.66 6.59
CA PRO A 177 -14.91 0.55 7.78
C PRO A 177 -15.83 1.75 7.99
N ASN A 178 -15.57 2.88 7.33
CA ASN A 178 -16.35 4.11 7.49
C ASN A 178 -17.65 4.08 6.66
N THR A 179 -17.64 3.35 5.53
CA THR A 179 -18.79 3.23 4.62
C THR A 179 -19.34 1.81 4.53
N GLY A 180 -18.59 0.81 5.02
CA GLY A 180 -18.90 -0.61 4.89
C GLY A 180 -18.56 -1.20 3.52
N VAL A 181 -17.95 -0.42 2.62
CA VAL A 181 -17.67 -0.81 1.25
C VAL A 181 -16.51 -1.81 1.19
N LYS A 182 -16.66 -2.82 0.33
CA LYS A 182 -15.69 -3.89 0.10
C LYS A 182 -15.56 -4.11 -1.39
N MET A 183 -14.37 -3.92 -1.96
CA MET A 183 -14.21 -4.00 -3.41
C MET A 183 -12.81 -4.43 -3.86
N PHE A 184 -12.79 -5.03 -5.04
CA PHE A 184 -11.61 -5.39 -5.81
C PHE A 184 -11.41 -4.39 -6.96
N GLU A 185 -10.43 -4.67 -7.82
CA GLU A 185 -10.10 -3.90 -9.01
C GLU A 185 -9.55 -2.50 -8.73
N SER A 186 -8.29 -2.29 -9.12
CA SER A 186 -7.59 -1.03 -8.81
C SER A 186 -8.29 0.19 -9.41
N ALA A 187 -8.94 0.07 -10.57
CA ALA A 187 -9.63 1.20 -11.20
C ALA A 187 -10.86 1.63 -10.41
N GLU A 188 -11.69 0.67 -10.01
CA GLU A 188 -12.91 0.91 -9.21
C GLU A 188 -12.55 1.44 -7.82
N ILE A 189 -11.50 0.89 -7.19
CA ILE A 189 -10.96 1.38 -5.92
C ILE A 189 -10.58 2.86 -6.03
N ILE A 190 -9.85 3.25 -7.08
CA ILE A 190 -9.42 4.64 -7.25
C ILE A 190 -10.62 5.56 -7.45
N GLU A 191 -11.57 5.16 -8.30
CA GLU A 191 -12.80 5.93 -8.54
C GLU A 191 -13.59 6.13 -7.24
N TYR A 192 -13.79 5.05 -6.48
CA TYR A 192 -14.47 5.08 -5.19
C TYR A 192 -13.78 6.01 -4.18
N LEU A 193 -12.47 5.86 -3.98
CA LEU A 193 -11.73 6.67 -3.01
C LEU A 193 -11.83 8.15 -3.34
N ARG A 194 -11.72 8.50 -4.64
CA ARG A 194 -11.84 9.87 -5.11
C ARG A 194 -13.26 10.39 -4.96
N ALA A 195 -14.27 9.62 -5.34
CA ALA A 195 -15.67 10.02 -5.21
C ALA A 195 -16.10 10.23 -3.74
N THR A 196 -15.57 9.41 -2.83
CA THR A 196 -15.97 9.39 -1.42
C THR A 196 -15.23 10.44 -0.59
N TYR A 197 -13.91 10.54 -0.79
CA TYR A 197 -13.05 11.34 0.09
C TYR A 197 -12.50 12.61 -0.55
N SER A 198 -12.42 12.73 -1.87
CA SER A 198 -11.99 13.99 -2.49
C SER A 198 -13.04 15.08 -2.30
N LEU A 199 -12.61 16.32 -2.02
CA LEU A 199 -13.53 17.47 -2.03
C LEU A 199 -13.87 17.94 -3.44
N TYR A 200 -13.02 17.61 -4.42
CA TYR A 200 -13.12 18.11 -5.79
C TYR A 200 -12.87 16.99 -6.82
N PRO A 201 -13.72 15.95 -6.86
CA PRO A 201 -13.51 14.79 -7.72
C PRO A 201 -13.44 15.12 -9.22
N GLN A 202 -14.12 16.19 -9.66
CA GLN A 202 -14.21 16.62 -11.06
C GLN A 202 -12.91 17.20 -11.66
N TYR A 203 -11.90 17.51 -10.83
CA TYR A 203 -10.63 18.10 -11.30
C TYR A 203 -9.43 17.14 -11.27
N GLN A 204 -9.63 15.85 -10.95
CA GLN A 204 -8.53 14.89 -10.76
C GLN A 204 -8.13 14.08 -12.01
N ASN A 205 -8.76 14.34 -13.17
CA ASN A 205 -8.47 13.69 -14.46
C ASN A 205 -7.93 14.66 -15.53
N LEU A 206 -7.61 15.91 -15.15
CA LEU A 206 -6.88 16.88 -15.98
C LEU A 206 -5.36 16.69 -15.79
#